data_AF-A0A0E0I0M8-F1
#
_entry.id   AF-A0A0E0I0M8-F1
#
_cell.length_a   1.000
_cell.length_b   1.000
_cell.length_c   1.000
_cell.angle_alpha   90.00
_cell.angle_beta   90.00
_cell.angle_gamma   90.00
#
_symmetry.space_group_name_H-M   'P 1'
#
loop_
_entity.id
_entity.type
_entity.pdbx_description
1 polymer ?
#
loop_
_entity_poly.entity_id
_entity_poly.type
_entity_poly.pdbx_seq_one_letter_code
_entity_poly.pdbx_strand_id
1 'polypeptide(L)'
;MNGVEVVGEGRGGRDAEAAATVGLEELRRRMADFARERDWEQFHSPRNLLLALVGEVGELSEIFQWKGEVPKGLPGWDEAEKVHLGEELADVLLYLVRLSDMCGVDLGSAALRKLEINARKYPASQCKGSSKKHTYYSSRCDVSGNSNGTNHLTSNEEHDNNTSSNNDNNGV
;
A
#
# COMPACT_ATOMS: atom_id res chain seq x y z
N MET A 1 42.42 37.27 -38.21
CA MET A 1 41.93 36.86 -36.89
C MET A 1 40.46 37.21 -36.81
N ASN A 2 39.61 36.16 -36.76
CA ASN A 2 38.29 36.02 -36.13
C ASN A 2 37.23 37.11 -36.45
N GLY A 3 36.13 36.80 -37.15
CA GLY A 3 34.98 36.01 -36.67
C GLY A 3 34.07 36.94 -35.83
N VAL A 4 32.77 37.14 -36.09
CA VAL A 4 31.68 36.16 -36.07
C VAL A 4 30.39 36.79 -36.63
N GLU A 5 29.61 35.99 -37.37
CA GLU A 5 28.22 36.22 -37.81
C GLU A 5 27.16 35.98 -36.70
N VAL A 6 26.18 36.88 -36.64
CA VAL A 6 24.71 36.68 -36.72
C VAL A 6 24.03 35.45 -36.06
N VAL A 7 23.17 35.78 -35.06
CA VAL A 7 21.84 35.24 -34.68
C VAL A 7 21.70 33.82 -34.10
N GLY A 8 21.05 33.79 -32.93
CA GLY A 8 20.33 32.63 -32.42
C GLY A 8 19.35 33.06 -31.31
N GLU A 9 18.12 33.44 -31.71
CA GLU A 9 16.98 33.48 -30.78
C GLU A 9 16.69 32.04 -30.31
N GLY A 10 17.24 31.67 -29.16
CA GLY A 10 16.83 30.50 -28.40
C GLY A 10 15.69 30.86 -27.46
N ARG A 11 14.46 30.97 -27.97
CA ARG A 11 13.28 30.79 -27.13
C ARG A 11 13.34 29.36 -26.60
N GLY A 12 13.87 29.19 -25.40
CA GLY A 12 13.80 27.95 -24.61
C GLY A 12 12.34 27.55 -24.50
N GLY A 13 11.92 26.70 -25.44
CA GLY A 13 10.59 26.19 -25.52
C GLY A 13 10.37 25.24 -24.37
N ARG A 14 9.38 25.52 -23.51
CA ARG A 14 8.49 24.51 -22.96
C ARG A 14 9.18 23.26 -22.37
N ASP A 15 10.25 23.43 -21.61
CA ASP A 15 10.82 22.34 -20.79
C ASP A 15 10.02 22.19 -19.48
N ALA A 16 8.76 21.83 -19.62
CA ALA A 16 7.94 21.21 -18.59
C ALA A 16 6.69 20.67 -19.29
N GLU A 17 6.88 19.73 -20.20
CA GLU A 17 5.86 18.72 -20.47
C GLU A 17 5.53 18.12 -19.09
N ALA A 18 4.43 18.58 -18.49
CA ALA A 18 3.97 18.14 -17.19
C ALA A 18 4.01 16.62 -17.20
N ALA A 19 4.87 16.04 -16.35
CA ALA A 19 5.11 14.59 -16.30
C ALA A 19 3.77 13.89 -16.44
N ALA A 20 3.57 13.23 -17.59
CA ALA A 20 2.29 12.64 -17.93
C ALA A 20 1.88 11.71 -16.80
N THR A 21 0.80 12.04 -16.10
CA THR A 21 0.34 11.23 -14.96
C THR A 21 -0.05 9.85 -15.47
N VAL A 22 0.67 8.82 -15.04
CA VAL A 22 0.37 7.43 -15.42
C VAL A 22 -0.76 6.91 -14.53
N GLY A 23 -1.90 6.54 -15.13
CA GLY A 23 -3.06 5.98 -14.42
C GLY A 23 -3.04 4.45 -14.36
N LEU A 24 -3.79 3.87 -13.40
CA LEU A 24 -3.91 2.40 -13.26
C LEU A 24 -4.48 1.75 -14.53
N GLU A 25 -5.43 2.40 -15.21
CA GLU A 25 -6.00 1.89 -16.46
C GLU A 25 -5.00 1.92 -17.62
N GLU A 26 -4.10 2.91 -17.65
CA GLU A 26 -3.01 2.96 -18.62
C GLU A 26 -2.05 1.79 -18.41
N LEU A 27 -1.65 1.53 -17.15
CA LEU A 27 -0.80 0.40 -16.79
C LEU A 27 -1.47 -0.92 -17.16
N ARG A 28 -2.74 -1.11 -16.79
CA ARG A 28 -3.53 -2.31 -17.12
C ARG A 28 -3.49 -2.59 -18.62
N ARG A 29 -3.77 -1.58 -19.45
CA ARG A 29 -3.77 -1.72 -20.90
C ARG A 29 -2.38 -2.09 -21.44
N ARG A 30 -1.34 -1.36 -21.04
CA ARG A 30 0.04 -1.63 -21.50
C ARG A 30 0.51 -3.02 -21.11
N MET A 31 0.18 -3.49 -19.92
CA MET A 31 0.52 -4.83 -19.46
C MET A 31 -0.24 -5.91 -20.25
N ALA A 32 -1.52 -5.69 -20.54
CA ALA A 32 -2.30 -6.62 -21.36
C ALA A 32 -1.75 -6.72 -22.78
N ASP A 33 -1.35 -5.59 -23.38
CA ASP A 33 -0.74 -5.57 -24.70
C ASP A 33 0.63 -6.26 -24.68
N PHE A 34 1.49 -5.95 -23.70
CA PHE A 34 2.79 -6.58 -23.53
C PHE A 34 2.71 -8.11 -23.40
N ALA A 35 1.73 -8.60 -22.63
CA ALA A 35 1.50 -10.03 -22.43
C ALA A 35 0.98 -10.71 -23.71
N ARG A 36 0.05 -10.06 -24.42
CA ARG A 36 -0.54 -10.59 -25.66
C ARG A 36 0.49 -10.70 -26.78
N GLU A 37 1.35 -9.69 -26.94
CA GLU A 37 2.44 -9.70 -27.93
C GLU A 37 3.41 -10.87 -27.76
N ARG A 38 3.52 -11.40 -26.55
CA ARG A 38 4.44 -12.50 -26.20
C ARG A 38 3.73 -13.84 -26.03
N ASP A 39 2.42 -13.89 -26.25
CA ASP A 39 1.59 -15.06 -25.96
C ASP A 39 1.71 -15.54 -24.50
N TRP A 40 1.91 -14.61 -23.56
CA TRP A 40 2.12 -14.91 -22.15
C TRP A 40 0.83 -15.02 -21.35
N GLU A 41 -0.32 -14.66 -21.94
CA GLU A 41 -1.61 -14.74 -21.25
C GLU A 41 -1.92 -16.16 -20.76
N GLN A 42 -1.41 -17.19 -21.44
CA GLN A 42 -1.53 -18.60 -21.03
C GLN A 42 -0.90 -18.90 -19.66
N PHE A 43 0.10 -18.12 -19.23
CA PHE A 43 0.78 -18.29 -17.95
C PHE A 43 0.17 -17.39 -16.85
N HIS A 44 -0.64 -16.41 -17.23
CA HIS A 44 -1.23 -15.39 -16.36
C HIS A 44 -2.53 -15.84 -15.67
N SER A 45 -2.56 -17.06 -15.12
CA SER A 45 -3.66 -17.44 -14.22
C SER A 45 -3.63 -16.58 -12.94
N PRO A 46 -4.79 -16.28 -12.31
CA PRO A 46 -4.83 -15.50 -11.06
C PRO A 46 -3.92 -16.04 -9.96
N ARG A 47 -3.82 -17.37 -9.82
CA ARG A 47 -2.93 -18.01 -8.85
C ARG A 47 -1.46 -17.72 -9.16
N ASN A 48 -1.04 -17.85 -10.43
CA ASN A 48 0.35 -17.62 -10.80
C ASN A 48 0.75 -16.16 -10.59
N LEU A 49 -0.13 -15.22 -10.98
CA LEU A 49 0.10 -13.80 -10.76
C LEU A 49 0.17 -13.43 -9.28
N LEU A 50 -0.66 -14.05 -8.42
CA LEU A 50 -0.57 -13.88 -6.98
C LEU A 50 0.77 -14.39 -6.43
N LEU A 51 1.25 -15.54 -6.91
CA LEU A 51 2.54 -16.09 -6.46
C LEU A 51 3.71 -15.24 -6.93
N ALA A 52 3.67 -14.71 -8.16
CA ALA A 52 4.66 -13.75 -8.64
C ALA A 52 4.66 -12.47 -7.80
N LEU A 53 3.48 -11.90 -7.52
CA LEU A 53 3.33 -10.75 -6.62
C LEU A 53 3.97 -10.99 -5.24
N VAL A 54 3.80 -12.19 -4.67
CA VAL A 54 4.45 -12.54 -3.39
C VAL A 54 5.98 -12.59 -3.53
N GLY A 55 6.49 -13.06 -4.66
CA GLY A 55 7.91 -13.01 -5.01
C GLY A 55 8.46 -11.58 -4.97
N GLU A 56 7.84 -10.66 -5.71
CA GLU A 56 8.27 -9.25 -5.75
C GLU A 56 8.17 -8.55 -4.39
N VAL A 57 7.16 -8.91 -3.57
CA VAL A 57 7.10 -8.42 -2.18
C VAL A 57 8.27 -8.96 -1.34
N GLY A 58 8.73 -10.17 -1.64
CA GLY A 58 9.95 -10.75 -1.07
C GLY A 58 11.19 -9.97 -1.46
N GLU A 59 11.41 -9.73 -2.76
CA GLU A 59 12.53 -8.94 -3.29
C GLU A 59 12.53 -7.51 -2.71
N LEU A 60 11.37 -6.85 -2.70
CA LEU A 60 11.19 -5.57 -2.00
C LEU A 60 11.58 -5.65 -0.52
N SER A 61 11.27 -6.75 0.16
CA SER A 61 11.60 -6.93 1.59
C SER A 61 13.11 -7.12 1.79
N GLU A 62 13.80 -7.78 0.87
CA GLU A 62 15.25 -8.01 0.94
C GLU A 62 16.05 -6.70 0.94
N ILE A 63 15.54 -5.64 0.28
CA ILE A 63 16.14 -4.30 0.31
C ILE A 63 16.21 -3.74 1.74
N PHE A 64 15.21 -4.05 2.58
CA PHE A 64 15.12 -3.51 3.94
C PHE A 64 15.62 -4.46 5.02
N GLN A 65 15.78 -5.77 4.75
CA GLN A 65 15.95 -6.81 5.77
C GLN A 65 17.12 -6.57 6.75
N TRP A 66 18.19 -5.91 6.30
CA TRP A 66 19.38 -5.60 7.11
C TRP A 66 19.55 -4.11 7.40
N LYS A 67 18.60 -3.27 6.97
CA LYS A 67 18.56 -1.86 7.35
C LYS A 67 17.95 -1.79 8.74
N GLY A 68 18.55 -1.00 9.63
CA GLY A 68 17.95 -0.69 10.94
C GLY A 68 16.69 0.16 10.78
N GLU A 69 16.46 1.12 11.66
CA GLU A 69 15.39 2.10 11.42
C GLU A 69 15.66 2.89 10.13
N VAL A 70 14.72 2.84 9.18
CA VAL A 70 14.82 3.57 7.90
C VAL A 70 13.98 4.85 7.99
N PRO A 71 14.62 6.04 8.08
CA PRO A 71 13.89 7.28 8.17
C PRO A 71 13.24 7.68 6.83
N LYS A 72 12.18 8.48 6.92
CA LYS A 72 11.50 9.04 5.76
C LYS A 72 12.49 9.80 4.86
N GLY A 73 12.37 9.58 3.55
CA GLY A 73 13.23 10.24 2.56
C GLY A 73 14.57 9.53 2.31
N LEU A 74 14.82 8.41 3.00
CA LEU A 74 15.97 7.53 2.76
C LEU A 74 17.33 8.27 2.80
N PRO A 75 17.61 9.15 3.79
CA PRO A 75 18.92 9.77 3.92
C PRO A 75 20.01 8.69 4.06
N GLY A 76 21.11 8.88 3.33
CA GLY A 76 22.23 7.94 3.32
C GLY A 76 22.07 6.77 2.35
N TRP A 77 20.94 6.67 1.63
CA TRP A 77 20.81 5.75 0.51
C TRP A 77 21.41 6.38 -0.74
N ASP A 78 22.20 5.61 -1.46
CA ASP A 78 22.72 6.03 -2.76
C ASP A 78 21.64 5.95 -3.86
N GLU A 79 21.96 6.47 -5.04
CA GLU A 79 21.00 6.50 -6.15
C GLU A 79 20.71 5.11 -6.71
N ALA A 80 21.67 4.17 -6.65
CA ALA A 80 21.45 2.81 -7.12
C ALA A 80 20.46 2.07 -6.20
N GLU A 81 20.58 2.25 -4.88
CA GLU A 81 19.64 1.70 -3.90
C GLU A 81 18.22 2.24 -4.09
N LYS A 82 18.08 3.54 -4.41
CA LYS A 82 16.76 4.15 -4.67
C LYS A 82 16.16 3.69 -6.00
N VAL A 83 16.98 3.50 -7.03
CA VAL A 83 16.54 2.95 -8.31
C VAL A 83 16.03 1.53 -8.10
N HIS A 84 16.82 0.68 -7.44
CA HIS A 84 16.42 -0.70 -7.16
C HIS A 84 15.15 -0.77 -6.31
N LEU A 85 15.02 0.07 -5.27
CA LEU A 85 13.77 0.20 -4.53
C LEU A 85 12.58 0.60 -5.43
N GLY A 86 12.81 1.49 -6.39
CA GLY A 86 11.81 1.91 -7.36
C GLY A 86 11.37 0.78 -8.29
N GLU A 87 12.30 -0.08 -8.70
CA GLU A 87 12.05 -1.27 -9.53
C GLU A 87 11.16 -2.26 -8.78
N GLU A 88 11.53 -2.67 -7.56
CA GLU A 88 10.73 -3.63 -6.78
C GLU A 88 9.33 -3.10 -6.41
N LEU A 89 9.23 -1.80 -6.10
CA LEU A 89 7.92 -1.16 -5.89
C LEU A 89 7.06 -1.17 -7.17
N ALA A 90 7.69 -0.98 -8.33
CA ALA A 90 7.00 -1.03 -9.61
C ALA A 90 6.55 -2.45 -9.93
N ASP A 91 7.36 -3.47 -9.69
CA ASP A 91 7.00 -4.87 -9.97
C ASP A 91 5.83 -5.34 -9.10
N VAL A 92 5.82 -5.00 -7.80
CA VAL A 92 4.65 -5.21 -6.93
C VAL A 92 3.39 -4.54 -7.50
N LEU A 93 3.50 -3.29 -7.95
CA LEU A 93 2.36 -2.56 -8.52
C LEU A 93 1.87 -3.22 -9.81
N LEU A 94 2.78 -3.58 -10.71
CA LEU A 94 2.45 -4.15 -12.02
C LEU A 94 1.76 -5.51 -11.85
N TYR A 95 2.30 -6.41 -11.02
CA TYR A 95 1.63 -7.69 -10.77
C TYR A 95 0.27 -7.52 -10.09
N LEU A 96 0.10 -6.56 -9.18
CA LEU A 96 -1.20 -6.27 -8.58
C LEU A 96 -2.21 -5.77 -9.61
N VAL A 97 -1.80 -4.88 -10.51
CA VAL A 97 -2.63 -4.38 -11.62
C VAL A 97 -3.03 -5.54 -12.53
N ARG A 98 -2.08 -6.37 -12.97
CA ARG A 98 -2.39 -7.50 -13.85
C ARG A 98 -3.24 -8.56 -13.16
N LEU A 99 -3.02 -8.83 -11.88
CA LEU A 99 -3.87 -9.72 -11.09
C LEU A 99 -5.31 -9.19 -11.03
N SER A 100 -5.49 -7.89 -10.82
CA SER A 100 -6.83 -7.28 -10.80
C SER A 100 -7.55 -7.40 -12.14
N ASP A 101 -6.83 -7.21 -13.26
CA ASP A 101 -7.32 -7.37 -14.63
C ASP A 101 -7.82 -8.80 -14.87
N MET A 102 -6.99 -9.80 -14.54
CA MET A 102 -7.35 -11.22 -14.68
C MET A 102 -8.49 -11.66 -13.75
N CYS A 103 -8.73 -10.93 -12.67
CA CYS A 103 -9.87 -11.16 -11.77
C CYS A 103 -11.13 -10.35 -12.14
N GLY A 104 -11.07 -9.48 -13.15
CA GLY A 104 -12.17 -8.59 -13.51
C GLY A 104 -12.48 -7.53 -12.45
N VAL A 105 -11.48 -7.10 -11.68
CA VAL A 105 -11.61 -6.12 -10.60
C VAL A 105 -11.09 -4.76 -11.09
N ASP A 106 -11.96 -3.74 -11.08
CA ASP A 106 -11.52 -2.35 -11.20
C ASP A 106 -10.77 -1.94 -9.92
N LEU A 107 -9.44 -2.01 -9.99
CA LEU A 107 -8.55 -1.73 -8.87
C LEU A 107 -8.65 -0.27 -8.40
N GLY A 108 -8.81 0.69 -9.32
CA GLY A 108 -8.93 2.10 -8.99
C GLY A 108 -10.20 2.37 -8.18
N SER A 109 -11.34 1.90 -8.67
CA SER A 109 -12.61 2.01 -7.94
C SER A 109 -12.58 1.24 -6.62
N ALA A 110 -11.95 0.06 -6.57
CA ALA A 110 -11.81 -0.71 -5.34
C ALA A 110 -10.97 0.04 -4.29
N ALA A 111 -9.86 0.66 -4.69
CA ALA A 111 -9.00 1.44 -3.81
C ALA A 111 -9.74 2.67 -3.23
N LEU A 112 -10.46 3.42 -4.06
CA LEU A 112 -11.24 4.58 -3.62
C LEU A 112 -12.32 4.19 -2.59
N ARG A 113 -13.11 3.15 -2.86
CA ARG A 113 -14.09 2.63 -1.90
C ARG A 113 -13.42 2.19 -0.59
N LYS A 114 -12.24 1.57 -0.67
CA LYS A 114 -11.51 1.12 0.52
C LYS A 114 -11.03 2.28 1.37
N LEU A 115 -10.59 3.39 0.76
CA LEU A 115 -10.23 4.61 1.46
C LEU A 115 -11.43 5.21 2.22
N GLU A 116 -12.62 5.26 1.60
CA GLU A 116 -13.84 5.72 2.29
C GLU A 116 -14.19 4.85 3.50
N ILE A 117 -14.11 3.52 3.35
CA ILE A 117 -14.34 2.58 4.45
C ILE A 117 -13.31 2.81 5.57
N ASN A 118 -12.03 3.00 5.22
CA ASN A 118 -10.97 3.25 6.19
C ASN A 118 -11.18 4.59 6.91
N ALA A 119 -11.60 5.65 6.22
CA ALA A 119 -11.87 6.95 6.82
C ALA A 119 -13.01 6.89 7.86
N ARG A 120 -14.05 6.08 7.59
CA ARG A 120 -15.13 5.83 8.56
C ARG A 120 -14.65 4.99 9.75
N LYS A 121 -13.78 4.00 9.50
CA LYS A 121 -13.20 3.14 10.53
C LYS A 121 -12.18 3.87 11.42
N TYR A 122 -11.55 4.94 10.92
CA TYR A 122 -10.56 5.71 11.67
C TYR A 122 -10.85 7.22 11.54
N PRO A 123 -11.86 7.75 12.25
CA PRO A 123 -12.20 9.16 12.19
C PRO A 123 -11.03 10.03 12.64
N ALA A 124 -10.73 11.10 11.90
CA ALA A 124 -9.60 11.99 12.20
C ALA A 124 -9.67 12.58 13.63
N SER A 125 -10.87 12.84 14.15
CA SER A 125 -11.08 13.34 15.51
C SER A 125 -10.68 12.34 16.61
N GLN A 126 -10.61 11.05 16.29
CA GLN A 126 -10.35 9.96 17.24
C GLN A 126 -8.96 9.33 17.05
N CYS A 127 -8.32 9.56 15.89
CA CYS A 127 -7.06 8.91 15.52
C CYS A 127 -5.90 9.91 15.25
N LYS A 128 -6.08 11.21 15.49
CA LYS A 128 -5.02 12.21 15.29
C LYS A 128 -3.82 11.91 16.21
N GLY A 129 -2.69 11.55 15.61
CA GLY A 129 -1.44 11.27 16.34
C GLY A 129 -1.35 9.89 17.01
N SER A 130 -2.28 8.97 16.75
CA SER A 130 -2.25 7.62 17.32
C SER A 130 -2.63 6.54 16.30
N SER A 131 -1.78 5.51 16.15
CA SER A 131 -2.01 4.35 15.27
C SER A 131 -2.66 3.16 15.99
N LYS A 132 -3.15 3.35 17.23
CA LYS A 132 -3.81 2.28 17.99
C LYS A 132 -5.02 1.73 17.22
N LYS A 133 -5.12 0.41 17.10
CA LYS A 133 -6.23 -0.27 16.40
C LYS A 133 -7.59 0.10 17.04
N HIS A 134 -8.61 0.27 16.21
CA HIS A 134 -9.98 0.72 16.55
C HIS A 134 -10.78 -0.24 17.48
N THR A 135 -10.19 -1.26 18.10
CA THR A 135 -10.92 -2.16 19.02
C THR A 135 -11.56 -1.42 20.23
N TYR A 136 -11.41 -0.10 20.33
CA TYR A 136 -11.86 0.74 21.44
C TYR A 136 -13.04 1.70 21.15
N TYR A 137 -13.43 1.94 19.88
CA TYR A 137 -14.39 3.02 19.58
C TYR A 137 -15.83 2.57 19.25
N SER A 138 -16.10 1.27 19.12
CA SER A 138 -17.47 0.76 18.89
C SER A 138 -18.30 0.56 20.15
N SER A 139 -17.74 0.74 21.36
CA SER A 139 -18.44 0.43 22.62
C SER A 139 -19.01 1.63 23.38
N ARG A 140 -18.94 2.85 22.83
CA ARG A 140 -19.36 4.07 23.56
C ARG A 140 -20.44 4.91 22.89
N CYS A 141 -20.99 4.46 21.77
CA CYS A 141 -22.02 5.19 21.04
C CYS A 141 -23.33 4.39 20.96
N ASP A 142 -23.76 3.79 22.06
CA ASP A 142 -25.16 3.37 22.24
C ASP A 142 -25.52 3.50 23.72
N VAL A 143 -26.79 3.83 23.98
CA VAL A 143 -27.44 4.08 25.29
C VAL A 143 -27.47 5.55 25.74
N SER A 144 -28.32 6.33 25.06
CA SER A 144 -29.19 7.31 25.73
C SER A 144 -30.48 7.45 24.94
N GLY A 145 -31.48 6.63 25.26
CA GLY A 145 -32.78 6.65 24.59
C GLY A 145 -33.77 5.58 25.03
N ASN A 146 -34.43 5.82 26.18
CA ASN A 146 -35.81 5.41 26.50
C ASN A 146 -36.14 3.96 26.93
N SER A 147 -36.31 3.82 28.25
CA SER A 147 -37.32 3.12 29.06
C SER A 147 -38.23 1.99 28.51
N ASN A 148 -38.32 0.95 29.34
CA ASN A 148 -39.44 0.00 29.61
C ASN A 148 -39.45 -1.38 28.91
N GLY A 149 -39.13 -2.44 29.68
CA GLY A 149 -39.44 -3.83 29.32
C GLY A 149 -38.74 -4.87 30.20
N THR A 150 -39.49 -5.43 31.14
CA THR A 150 -39.22 -6.50 32.12
C THR A 150 -38.33 -7.71 31.72
N ASN A 151 -37.43 -8.07 32.64
CA ASN A 151 -36.96 -9.40 33.11
C ASN A 151 -36.72 -10.57 32.12
N HIS A 152 -35.46 -11.03 32.04
CA HIS A 152 -35.11 -12.44 32.28
C HIS A 152 -33.60 -12.59 32.57
N LEU A 153 -33.25 -13.21 33.70
CA LEU A 153 -31.88 -13.64 34.05
C LEU A 153 -31.41 -14.77 33.14
N THR A 154 -30.14 -14.74 32.72
CA THR A 154 -29.25 -15.92 32.77
C THR A 154 -27.79 -15.47 32.95
N SER A 155 -27.17 -16.00 33.99
CA SER A 155 -25.75 -15.88 34.34
C SER A 155 -24.85 -16.51 33.28
N ASN A 156 -23.63 -15.97 33.09
CA ASN A 156 -22.40 -16.71 33.34
C ASN A 156 -21.18 -15.80 33.23
N GLU A 157 -20.30 -15.99 34.20
CA GLU A 157 -19.05 -15.29 34.49
C GLU A 157 -17.96 -15.70 33.48
N GLU A 158 -17.16 -14.76 33.00
CA GLU A 158 -15.80 -15.06 32.53
C GLU A 158 -14.80 -14.14 33.24
N HIS A 159 -13.83 -14.80 33.87
CA HIS A 159 -12.80 -14.25 34.73
C HIS A 159 -11.73 -13.48 33.96
N ASP A 160 -11.47 -12.25 34.40
CA ASP A 160 -10.23 -11.53 34.17
C ASP A 160 -9.06 -12.25 34.85
N ASN A 161 -7.97 -12.48 34.13
CA ASN A 161 -6.65 -12.68 34.74
C ASN A 161 -5.56 -12.04 33.86
N ASN A 162 -5.28 -10.78 34.17
CA ASN A 162 -4.04 -10.10 33.85
C ASN A 162 -3.07 -10.31 35.02
N THR A 163 -1.92 -10.96 34.82
CA THR A 163 -0.67 -10.50 35.48
C THR A 163 0.55 -11.02 34.72
N SER A 164 1.40 -10.08 34.31
CA SER A 164 2.81 -10.28 33.99
C SER A 164 3.58 -10.85 35.19
N SER A 165 4.59 -11.68 34.95
CA SER A 165 5.94 -11.52 35.54
C SER A 165 6.83 -12.69 35.14
N ASN A 166 8.01 -12.32 34.66
CA ASN A 166 9.32 -12.98 34.79
C ASN A 166 9.34 -14.40 35.36
N ASN A 167 10.04 -15.31 34.68
CA ASN A 167 11.26 -15.81 35.28
C ASN A 167 12.25 -16.38 34.26
N ASP A 168 13.50 -16.05 34.49
CA ASP A 168 14.68 -16.76 34.05
C ASP A 168 14.53 -18.28 34.30
N ASN A 169 14.98 -19.12 33.36
CA ASN A 169 15.92 -20.17 33.77
C ASN A 169 16.73 -20.78 32.62
N ASN A 170 18.01 -20.85 32.95
CA ASN A 170 19.14 -21.52 32.35
C ASN A 170 18.93 -23.05 32.29
N GLY A 171 19.50 -23.76 31.30
CA GLY A 171 19.53 -25.22 31.35
C GLY A 171 19.95 -25.98 30.09
N VAL A 172 21.28 -26.17 29.98
CA VAL A 172 22.06 -27.09 29.10
C VAL A 172 22.36 -26.62 27.68
#